data_AF-A0A9P6C2N0-F1
#
_entry.id   AF-A0A9P6C2N0-F1
#
_cell.length_a   1.000
_cell.length_b   1.000
_cell.length_c   1.000
_cell.angle_alpha   90.00
_cell.angle_beta   90.00
_cell.angle_gamma   90.00
#
_symmetry.space_group_name_H-M   'P 1'
#
loop_
_entity.id
_entity.type
_entity.pdbx_description
1 polymer ?
#
loop_
_entity_poly.entity_id
_entity_poly.type
_entity_poly.pdbx_seq_one_letter_code
_entity_poly.pdbx_strand_id
1 'polypeptide(L)'
;MTNSGEFWLAYQFASRGNAAPTSQLIELDYPHQKLIDLEDVLEYVFRQGFVEARHRPVTTWVRKDGAPVRPSDVVDELLKQGVGKCSETAIKLVIEDVPTQLWFTYYYVHSPNAKVSIQRVRLNQGFKFEHLAHLTNYVFGQGYLPAYYRPLVHWQAPCGKKLSEDVHVIDILSNGDGVTENKAIKLIIDAHQFHPHHPHSPCDPHHHHHIPSPCTPSRPGTPAFPIPHPHHSCPL
;
A
#
# COMPACT_ATOMS: atom_id res chain seq x y z
N MET A 1 -36.65 -2.23 -15.26
CA MET A 1 -36.69 -1.90 -16.70
C MET A 1 -35.46 -1.05 -16.96
N THR A 2 -34.46 -1.55 -17.68
CA THR A 2 -33.28 -0.75 -18.05
C THR A 2 -33.62 -0.02 -19.34
N ASN A 3 -33.63 1.31 -19.31
CA ASN A 3 -33.83 2.12 -20.51
C ASN A 3 -32.69 1.81 -21.49
N SER A 4 -33.02 1.60 -22.76
CA SER A 4 -32.07 1.20 -23.82
C SER A 4 -31.02 2.27 -24.19
N GLY A 5 -30.97 3.38 -23.45
CA GLY A 5 -30.07 4.50 -23.67
C GLY A 5 -29.29 4.92 -22.43
N GLU A 6 -29.26 4.09 -21.37
CA GLU A 6 -28.56 4.39 -20.13
C GLU A 6 -27.36 3.45 -19.92
N PHE A 7 -26.24 4.00 -19.45
CA PHE A 7 -25.02 3.26 -19.17
C PHE A 7 -24.35 3.73 -17.87
N TRP A 8 -24.19 2.82 -16.93
CA TRP A 8 -23.58 3.09 -15.62
C TRP A 8 -22.06 2.94 -15.65
N LEU A 9 -21.39 4.00 -15.23
CA LEU A 9 -19.94 4.13 -15.10
C LEU A 9 -19.56 4.39 -13.63
N ALA A 10 -18.38 3.93 -13.22
CA ALA A 10 -17.75 4.30 -11.96
C ALA A 10 -16.31 4.76 -12.20
N TYR A 11 -15.95 5.94 -11.70
CA TYR A 11 -14.59 6.47 -11.78
C TYR A 11 -13.80 6.09 -10.53
N GLN A 12 -12.63 5.49 -10.71
CA GLN A 12 -11.72 5.16 -9.61
C GLN A 12 -10.35 5.76 -9.86
N PHE A 13 -10.02 6.82 -9.13
CA PHE A 13 -8.67 7.40 -9.13
C PHE A 13 -7.75 6.57 -8.23
N ALA A 14 -6.53 6.32 -8.70
CA ALA A 14 -5.47 5.66 -7.95
C ALA A 14 -5.11 6.42 -6.67
N SER A 15 -5.06 7.75 -6.75
CA SER A 15 -4.84 8.64 -5.59
C SER A 15 -5.91 8.52 -4.51
N ARG A 16 -7.08 7.99 -4.87
CA ARG A 16 -8.25 7.81 -4.00
C ARG A 16 -8.59 6.35 -3.80
N GLY A 17 -7.61 5.44 -3.86
CA GLY A 17 -7.84 3.99 -3.78
C GLY A 17 -8.62 3.49 -2.55
N ASN A 18 -8.65 4.27 -1.47
CA ASN A 18 -9.43 3.96 -0.25
C ASN A 18 -10.81 4.64 -0.20
N ALA A 19 -11.13 5.52 -1.15
CA ALA A 19 -12.42 6.19 -1.24
C ALA A 19 -13.38 5.40 -2.14
N ALA A 20 -14.68 5.60 -1.92
CA ALA A 20 -15.69 5.02 -2.80
C ALA A 20 -15.53 5.57 -4.24
N PRO A 21 -15.64 4.73 -5.28
CA PRO A 21 -15.70 5.19 -6.65
C PRO A 21 -16.86 6.17 -6.86
N THR A 22 -16.69 7.15 -7.74
CA THR A 22 -17.79 8.04 -8.14
C THR A 22 -18.60 7.37 -9.22
N SER A 23 -19.85 7.00 -8.92
CA SER A 23 -20.77 6.44 -9.92
C SER A 23 -21.46 7.56 -10.72
N GLN A 24 -21.58 7.36 -12.02
CA GLN A 24 -22.19 8.28 -12.97
C GLN A 24 -23.05 7.50 -13.96
N LEU A 25 -24.28 7.97 -14.17
CA LEU A 25 -25.13 7.51 -15.25
C LEU A 25 -24.83 8.34 -16.50
N ILE A 26 -24.62 7.66 -17.62
CA ILE A 26 -24.38 8.25 -18.93
C ILE A 26 -25.56 7.93 -19.83
N GLU A 27 -26.07 8.96 -20.52
CA GLU A 27 -27.05 8.80 -21.59
C GLU A 27 -26.31 8.50 -22.90
N LEU A 28 -26.59 7.34 -23.50
CA LEU A 28 -25.96 6.85 -24.73
C LEU A 28 -26.48 7.56 -25.98
N ASP A 29 -27.74 8.01 -25.92
CA ASP A 29 -28.38 8.82 -26.95
C ASP A 29 -28.16 10.30 -26.66
N TYR A 30 -26.90 10.73 -26.74
CA TYR A 30 -26.55 12.13 -26.55
C TYR A 30 -26.90 12.94 -27.82
N PRO A 31 -27.42 14.18 -27.70
CA PRO A 31 -27.77 14.99 -28.86
C PRO A 31 -26.59 15.10 -29.83
N HIS A 32 -26.82 14.66 -31.07
CA HIS A 32 -25.86 14.69 -32.19
C HIS A 32 -24.68 13.70 -32.14
N GLN A 33 -24.58 12.81 -31.14
CA GLN A 33 -23.55 11.76 -31.13
C GLN A 33 -24.02 10.52 -30.37
N LYS A 34 -24.13 9.40 -31.09
CA LYS A 34 -24.34 8.09 -30.46
C LYS A 34 -23.02 7.58 -29.89
N LEU A 35 -23.03 7.12 -28.64
CA LEU A 35 -21.86 6.50 -28.01
C LEU A 35 -21.86 5.00 -28.33
N ILE A 36 -21.02 4.57 -29.28
CA ILE A 36 -21.06 3.21 -29.85
C ILE A 36 -20.18 2.25 -29.03
N ASP A 37 -18.97 2.69 -28.69
CA ASP A 37 -17.99 1.93 -27.92
C ASP A 37 -17.46 2.72 -26.71
N LEU A 38 -16.53 2.13 -25.96
CA LEU A 38 -15.97 2.76 -24.77
C LEU A 38 -15.00 3.92 -25.08
N GLU A 39 -14.45 4.03 -26.29
CA GLU A 39 -13.70 5.22 -26.70
C GLU A 39 -14.63 6.43 -26.87
N ASP A 40 -15.80 6.24 -27.48
CA ASP A 40 -16.81 7.29 -27.56
C ASP A 40 -17.27 7.73 -26.17
N VAL A 41 -17.50 6.77 -25.26
CA VAL A 41 -17.84 7.05 -23.86
C VAL A 41 -16.71 7.80 -23.16
N LEU A 42 -15.45 7.42 -23.40
CA LEU A 42 -14.29 8.11 -22.81
C LEU A 42 -14.19 9.57 -23.30
N GLU A 43 -14.37 9.80 -24.59
CA GLU A 43 -14.37 11.14 -25.18
C GLU A 43 -15.52 11.99 -24.62
N TYR A 44 -16.70 11.39 -24.47
CA TYR A 44 -17.84 12.04 -23.81
C TYR A 44 -17.49 12.44 -22.37
N VAL A 45 -16.92 11.54 -21.58
CA VAL A 45 -16.51 11.78 -20.18
C VAL A 45 -15.53 12.96 -20.09
N PHE A 46 -14.57 13.05 -21.01
CA PHE A 46 -13.63 14.17 -21.06
C PHE A 46 -14.30 15.48 -21.49
N ARG A 47 -15.16 15.44 -22.51
CA ARG A 47 -15.89 16.61 -22.99
C ARG A 47 -16.80 17.21 -21.94
N GLN A 48 -17.45 16.38 -21.12
CA GLN A 48 -18.29 16.84 -20.01
C GLN A 48 -17.49 17.33 -18.80
N GLY A 49 -16.16 17.12 -18.77
CA GLY A 49 -15.31 17.51 -17.64
C GLY A 49 -15.46 16.60 -16.41
N PHE A 50 -16.05 15.42 -16.55
CA PHE A 50 -16.14 14.45 -15.44
C PHE A 50 -14.77 13.90 -15.05
N VAL A 51 -13.89 13.73 -16.04
CA VAL A 51 -12.46 13.42 -15.86
C VAL A 51 -11.66 14.35 -16.76
N GLU A 52 -10.51 14.83 -16.31
CA GLU A 52 -9.66 15.68 -17.15
C GLU A 52 -9.01 14.87 -18.29
N ALA A 53 -9.02 15.41 -19.52
CA ALA A 53 -8.50 14.75 -20.71
C ALA A 53 -7.00 14.35 -20.62
N ARG A 54 -6.21 15.03 -19.75
CA ARG A 54 -4.81 14.67 -19.47
C ARG A 54 -4.63 13.24 -18.95
N HIS A 55 -5.70 12.63 -18.43
CA HIS A 55 -5.67 11.29 -17.87
C HIS A 55 -5.87 10.17 -18.91
N ARG A 56 -6.18 10.50 -20.17
CA ARG A 56 -6.35 9.50 -21.25
C ARG A 56 -5.25 8.43 -21.34
N PRO A 57 -3.94 8.73 -21.27
CA PRO A 57 -2.91 7.71 -21.41
C PRO A 57 -2.79 6.78 -20.19
N VAL A 58 -3.44 7.13 -19.07
CA VAL A 58 -3.36 6.40 -17.80
C VAL A 58 -4.71 5.85 -17.36
N THR A 59 -5.69 5.80 -18.26
CA THR A 59 -7.02 5.24 -18.00
C THR A 59 -7.15 3.82 -18.55
N THR A 60 -7.78 2.94 -17.78
CA THR A 60 -8.13 1.58 -18.23
C THR A 60 -9.56 1.23 -17.86
N TRP A 61 -10.18 0.38 -18.67
CA TRP A 61 -11.54 -0.11 -18.46
C TRP A 61 -11.52 -1.47 -17.80
N VAL A 62 -12.30 -1.63 -16.74
CA VAL A 62 -12.44 -2.89 -16.00
C VAL A 62 -13.89 -3.14 -15.61
N ARG A 63 -14.31 -4.40 -15.67
CA ARG A 63 -15.62 -4.84 -15.16
C ARG A 63 -15.64 -4.83 -13.63
N LYS A 64 -16.83 -5.01 -13.05
CA LYS A 64 -17.01 -5.13 -11.61
C LYS A 64 -16.15 -6.26 -10.99
N ASP A 65 -16.04 -7.38 -11.70
CA ASP A 65 -15.26 -8.56 -11.30
C ASP A 65 -13.73 -8.37 -11.46
N GLY A 66 -13.30 -7.23 -12.02
CA GLY A 66 -11.90 -6.89 -12.25
C GLY A 66 -11.36 -7.36 -13.61
N ALA A 67 -12.19 -7.99 -14.46
CA ALA A 67 -11.76 -8.37 -15.80
C ALA A 67 -11.52 -7.12 -16.67
N PRO A 68 -10.40 -7.04 -17.41
CA PRO A 68 -10.12 -5.92 -18.30
C PRO A 68 -11.10 -5.88 -19.47
N VAL A 69 -11.42 -4.68 -19.93
CA VAL A 69 -12.28 -4.42 -21.09
C VAL A 69 -11.52 -3.57 -22.10
N ARG A 70 -11.70 -3.84 -23.39
CA ARG A 70 -11.01 -3.06 -24.42
C ARG A 70 -11.79 -1.77 -24.69
N PRO A 71 -11.10 -0.65 -24.97
CA PRO A 71 -11.79 0.58 -25.35
C PRO A 71 -12.68 0.42 -26.60
N SER A 72 -12.34 -0.48 -27.51
CA SER A 72 -13.11 -0.78 -28.72
C SER A 72 -14.32 -1.71 -28.49
N ASP A 73 -14.59 -2.15 -27.26
CA ASP A 73 -15.74 -3.03 -26.99
C ASP A 73 -17.04 -2.22 -27.07
N VAL A 74 -18.01 -2.74 -27.85
CA VAL A 74 -19.29 -2.08 -28.13
C VAL A 74 -20.17 -2.02 -26.88
N VAL A 75 -20.71 -0.84 -26.57
CA VAL A 75 -21.53 -0.60 -25.37
C VAL A 75 -22.77 -1.49 -25.35
N ASP A 76 -23.47 -1.61 -26.48
CA ASP A 76 -24.66 -2.45 -26.59
C ASP A 76 -24.38 -3.92 -26.26
N GLU A 77 -23.21 -4.44 -26.64
CA GLU A 77 -22.81 -5.82 -26.33
C GLU A 77 -22.43 -5.98 -24.84
N LEU A 78 -21.80 -4.98 -24.25
CA LEU A 78 -21.52 -4.95 -22.81
C LEU A 78 -22.83 -4.92 -22.00
N LEU A 79 -23.80 -4.11 -22.43
CA LEU A 79 -25.14 -4.09 -21.86
C LEU A 79 -25.84 -5.43 -22.03
N LYS A 80 -25.78 -6.10 -23.18
CA LYS A 80 -26.34 -7.46 -23.34
C LYS A 80 -25.75 -8.46 -22.33
N GLN A 81 -24.48 -8.31 -21.99
CA GLN A 81 -23.78 -9.11 -20.98
C GLN A 81 -24.09 -8.71 -19.53
N GLY A 82 -24.89 -7.67 -19.30
CA GLY A 82 -25.23 -7.18 -17.97
C GLY A 82 -24.25 -6.17 -17.38
N VAL A 83 -23.24 -5.74 -18.13
CA VAL A 83 -22.27 -4.73 -17.70
C VAL A 83 -22.87 -3.33 -17.92
N GLY A 84 -22.79 -2.46 -16.90
CA GLY A 84 -23.25 -1.07 -16.99
C GLY A 84 -24.77 -0.88 -16.94
N LYS A 85 -25.55 -1.90 -16.57
CA LYS A 85 -27.03 -1.81 -16.51
C LYS A 85 -27.57 -1.04 -15.31
N CYS A 86 -26.81 -1.02 -14.22
CA CYS A 86 -27.18 -0.41 -12.95
C CYS A 86 -25.92 -0.07 -12.16
N SER A 87 -26.06 0.70 -11.09
CA SER A 87 -24.93 1.09 -10.23
C SER A 87 -24.11 -0.11 -9.73
N GLU A 88 -24.75 -1.25 -9.42
CA GLU A 88 -24.05 -2.45 -8.95
C GLU A 88 -23.28 -3.18 -10.05
N THR A 89 -23.57 -2.91 -11.32
CA THR A 89 -22.92 -3.53 -12.49
C THR A 89 -22.12 -2.53 -13.30
N ALA A 90 -21.95 -1.30 -12.78
CA ALA A 90 -21.23 -0.23 -13.43
C ALA A 90 -19.84 -0.69 -13.90
N ILE A 91 -19.52 -0.37 -15.15
CA ILE A 91 -18.15 -0.55 -15.63
C ILE A 91 -17.26 0.47 -14.90
N LYS A 92 -16.03 0.11 -14.60
CA LYS A 92 -15.08 0.98 -13.91
C LYS A 92 -14.09 1.57 -14.91
N LEU A 93 -13.95 2.88 -14.88
CA LEU A 93 -12.83 3.60 -15.47
C LEU A 93 -11.80 3.82 -14.36
N VAL A 94 -10.71 3.08 -14.40
CA VAL A 94 -9.59 3.22 -13.46
C VAL A 94 -8.63 4.26 -14.02
N ILE A 95 -8.33 5.28 -13.22
CA ILE A 95 -7.43 6.36 -13.56
C ILE A 95 -6.17 6.25 -12.71
N GLU A 96 -5.04 5.90 -13.33
CA GLU A 96 -3.73 5.85 -12.69
C GLU A 96 -3.09 7.26 -12.63
N ASP A 97 -3.77 8.19 -11.96
CA ASP A 97 -3.38 9.60 -11.84
C ASP A 97 -2.11 9.81 -11.00
N VAL A 98 -1.79 8.86 -10.13
CA VAL A 98 -0.54 8.82 -9.37
C VAL A 98 0.06 7.42 -9.44
N PRO A 99 1.40 7.30 -9.35
CA PRO A 99 2.05 6.01 -9.23
C PRO A 99 1.50 5.22 -8.03
N THR A 100 1.06 3.99 -8.25
CA THR A 100 0.48 3.12 -7.22
C THR A 100 1.51 2.16 -6.62
N GLN A 101 2.75 2.20 -7.09
CA GLN A 101 3.78 1.24 -6.75
C GLN A 101 5.11 1.96 -6.56
N LEU A 102 5.88 1.51 -5.58
CA LEU A 102 7.25 1.94 -5.35
C LEU A 102 8.16 0.71 -5.30
N TRP A 103 9.24 0.77 -6.06
CA TRP A 103 10.29 -0.23 -6.12
C TRP A 103 11.49 0.21 -5.29
N PHE A 104 12.00 -0.71 -4.47
CA PHE A 104 13.25 -0.49 -3.76
C PHE A 104 14.06 -1.78 -3.60
N THR A 105 15.32 -1.64 -3.22
CA THR A 105 16.26 -2.75 -3.00
C THR A 105 16.89 -2.66 -1.63
N TYR A 106 17.19 -3.81 -1.03
CA TYR A 106 18.00 -3.88 0.18
C TYR A 106 19.48 -3.93 -0.19
N TYR A 107 20.29 -3.03 0.36
CA TYR A 107 21.72 -2.95 0.07
C TYR A 107 22.56 -3.01 1.36
N TYR A 108 23.23 -4.15 1.59
CA TYR A 108 24.08 -4.36 2.76
C TYR A 108 25.51 -3.89 2.48
N VAL A 109 25.93 -2.80 3.12
CA VAL A 109 27.25 -2.18 2.86
C VAL A 109 28.40 -3.11 3.20
N HIS A 110 28.31 -3.81 4.34
CA HIS A 110 29.39 -4.64 4.88
C HIS A 110 29.23 -6.13 4.56
N SER A 111 28.40 -6.47 3.58
CA SER A 111 28.16 -7.84 3.15
C SER A 111 27.93 -7.89 1.64
N PRO A 112 29.00 -7.75 0.82
CA PRO A 112 28.89 -7.68 -0.63
C PRO A 112 28.32 -8.97 -1.25
N ASN A 113 28.42 -10.10 -0.53
CA ASN A 113 27.84 -11.38 -0.94
C ASN A 113 26.39 -11.56 -0.46
N ALA A 114 25.83 -10.60 0.28
CA ALA A 114 24.43 -10.66 0.69
C ALA A 114 23.53 -10.58 -0.55
N LYS A 115 22.51 -11.42 -0.58
CA LYS A 115 21.51 -11.41 -1.65
C LYS A 115 20.79 -10.06 -1.66
N VAL A 116 21.00 -9.27 -2.72
CA VAL A 116 20.20 -8.08 -3.01
C VAL A 116 18.81 -8.55 -3.43
N SER A 117 17.81 -8.26 -2.61
CA SER A 117 16.41 -8.48 -2.96
C SER A 117 15.81 -7.17 -3.43
N ILE A 118 15.11 -7.21 -4.57
CA ILE A 118 14.27 -6.12 -5.04
C ILE A 118 12.87 -6.36 -4.47
N GLN A 119 12.24 -5.31 -3.97
CA GLN A 119 10.90 -5.34 -3.43
C GLN A 119 10.04 -4.28 -4.08
N ARG A 120 8.77 -4.62 -4.23
CA ARG A 120 7.72 -3.75 -4.75
C ARG A 120 6.64 -3.57 -3.72
N VAL A 121 6.35 -2.34 -3.35
CA VAL A 121 5.28 -1.99 -2.41
C VAL A 121 4.14 -1.34 -3.18
N ARG A 122 2.91 -1.81 -2.97
CA ARG A 122 1.71 -1.18 -3.51
C ARG A 122 1.24 -0.10 -2.54
N LEU A 123 1.19 1.14 -3.00
CA LEU A 123 0.90 2.33 -2.21
C LEU A 123 -0.58 2.50 -1.89
N ASN A 124 -1.45 1.71 -2.53
CA ASN A 124 -2.90 1.77 -2.38
C ASN A 124 -3.49 0.62 -1.51
N GLN A 125 -2.67 -0.08 -0.73
CA GLN A 125 -3.10 -1.21 0.11
C GLN A 125 -3.62 -0.82 1.51
N GLY A 126 -4.32 0.32 1.62
CA GLY A 126 -4.86 0.79 2.91
C GLY A 126 -3.86 1.47 3.86
N PHE A 127 -2.55 1.41 3.57
CA PHE A 127 -1.52 2.19 4.27
C PHE A 127 -1.26 3.51 3.55
N LYS A 128 -1.17 4.61 4.30
CA LYS A 128 -0.79 5.92 3.75
C LYS A 128 0.72 6.07 3.72
N PHE A 129 1.34 5.87 2.56
CA PHE A 129 2.77 6.10 2.35
C PHE A 129 3.03 7.54 1.91
N GLU A 130 2.82 8.50 2.82
CA GLU A 130 3.07 9.92 2.52
C GLU A 130 4.57 10.24 2.48
N HIS A 131 5.34 9.69 3.44
CA HIS A 131 6.78 9.93 3.59
C HIS A 131 7.59 8.62 3.57
N LEU A 132 8.88 8.70 3.24
CA LEU A 132 9.77 7.53 3.31
C LEU A 132 9.83 6.89 4.71
N ALA A 133 9.69 7.67 5.78
CA ALA A 133 9.56 7.16 7.14
C ALA A 133 8.45 6.10 7.28
N HIS A 134 7.33 6.28 6.57
CA HIS A 134 6.22 5.32 6.58
C HIS A 134 6.62 4.01 5.89
N LEU A 135 7.42 4.09 4.83
CA LEU A 135 7.97 2.92 4.16
C LEU A 135 8.97 2.18 5.06
N THR A 136 9.86 2.91 5.75
CA THR A 136 10.74 2.34 6.79
C THR A 136 9.91 1.60 7.84
N ASN A 137 8.89 2.25 8.41
CA ASN A 137 7.99 1.66 9.40
C ASN A 137 7.31 0.40 8.88
N TYR A 138 6.82 0.42 7.64
CA TYR A 138 6.19 -0.72 7.00
C TYR A 138 7.16 -1.90 6.86
N VAL A 139 8.39 -1.66 6.38
CA VAL A 139 9.41 -2.71 6.22
C VAL A 139 9.69 -3.44 7.53
N PHE A 140 9.90 -2.69 8.62
CA PHE A 140 10.14 -3.29 9.94
C PHE A 140 8.87 -3.88 10.56
N GLY A 141 7.71 -3.23 10.39
CA GLY A 141 6.44 -3.71 10.92
C GLY A 141 5.97 -5.02 10.29
N GLN A 142 6.32 -5.26 9.02
CA GLN A 142 6.09 -6.54 8.34
C GLN A 142 7.16 -7.60 8.63
N GLY A 143 8.21 -7.27 9.38
CA GLY A 143 9.31 -8.18 9.69
C GLY A 143 10.21 -8.50 8.49
N TYR A 144 10.20 -7.68 7.44
CA TYR A 144 11.10 -7.89 6.28
C TYR A 144 12.57 -7.61 6.62
N LEU A 145 12.81 -6.76 7.61
CA LEU A 145 14.13 -6.57 8.22
C LEU A 145 14.05 -6.72 9.74
N PRO A 146 15.08 -7.32 10.37
CA PRO A 146 15.21 -7.34 11.82
C PRO A 146 15.23 -5.94 12.45
N ALA A 147 14.51 -5.76 13.56
CA ALA A 147 14.34 -4.45 14.21
C ALA A 147 15.66 -3.77 14.62
N TYR A 148 16.71 -4.53 14.92
CA TYR A 148 18.02 -3.99 15.30
C TYR A 148 18.74 -3.27 14.15
N TYR A 149 18.33 -3.47 12.89
CA TYR A 149 18.85 -2.69 11.77
C TYR A 149 18.21 -1.31 11.64
N ARG A 150 17.09 -1.05 12.31
CA ARG A 150 16.35 0.21 12.17
C ARG A 150 17.19 1.49 12.35
N PRO A 151 18.08 1.62 13.36
CA PRO A 151 18.91 2.82 13.48
C PRO A 151 20.05 2.88 12.46
N LEU A 152 20.26 1.81 11.69
CA LEU A 152 21.38 1.64 10.76
C LEU A 152 20.97 1.75 9.29
N VAL A 153 19.71 2.05 9.02
CA VAL A 153 19.24 2.18 7.64
C VAL A 153 19.12 3.63 7.20
N HIS A 154 19.33 3.85 5.91
CA HIS A 154 18.96 5.10 5.27
C HIS A 154 18.60 4.87 3.80
N TRP A 155 17.81 5.78 3.24
CA TRP A 155 17.39 5.70 1.85
C TRP A 155 18.38 6.41 0.93
N GLN A 156 18.58 5.85 -0.26
CA GLN A 156 19.33 6.48 -1.36
C GLN A 156 18.55 6.36 -2.68
N ALA A 157 18.60 7.42 -3.48
CA ALA A 157 18.14 7.41 -4.86
C ALA A 157 19.05 6.52 -5.73
N PRO A 158 18.62 6.12 -6.94
CA PRO A 158 19.44 5.33 -7.87
C PRO A 158 20.79 6.00 -8.19
N CYS A 159 20.83 7.33 -8.22
CA CYS A 159 22.04 8.14 -8.43
C CYS A 159 23.00 8.17 -7.22
N GLY A 160 22.67 7.53 -6.10
CA GLY A 160 23.46 7.49 -4.88
C GLY A 160 23.21 8.65 -3.90
N LYS A 161 22.37 9.63 -4.27
CA LYS A 161 21.99 10.72 -3.39
C LYS A 161 21.20 10.17 -2.19
N LYS A 162 21.61 10.53 -0.97
CA LYS A 162 20.86 10.21 0.25
C LYS A 162 19.49 10.92 0.25
N LEU A 163 18.45 10.16 0.55
CA LEU A 163 17.08 10.65 0.70
C LEU A 163 16.76 10.78 2.19
N SER A 164 16.13 11.88 2.57
CA SER A 164 15.67 12.10 3.94
C SER A 164 14.39 11.31 4.21
N GLU A 165 14.14 10.90 5.45
CA GLU A 165 12.92 10.12 5.79
C GLU A 165 11.64 10.95 5.71
N ASP A 166 11.73 12.28 5.81
CA ASP A 166 10.63 13.23 5.68
C ASP A 166 10.33 13.62 4.23
N VAL A 167 11.05 13.08 3.24
CA VAL A 167 10.72 13.33 1.84
C VAL A 167 9.40 12.66 1.48
N HIS A 168 8.56 13.34 0.71
CA HIS A 168 7.33 12.75 0.24
C HIS A 168 7.60 11.66 -0.80
N VAL A 169 6.86 10.55 -0.67
CA VAL A 169 6.95 9.44 -1.62
C VAL A 169 6.55 9.88 -3.02
N ILE A 170 5.58 10.80 -3.14
CA ILE A 170 5.16 11.32 -4.45
C ILE A 170 6.29 12.09 -5.13
N ASP A 171 7.08 12.88 -4.40
CA ASP A 171 8.18 13.65 -4.97
C ASP A 171 9.28 12.73 -5.53
N ILE A 172 9.56 11.62 -4.84
CA ILE A 172 10.50 10.60 -5.33
C ILE A 172 10.00 10.03 -6.67
N LEU A 173 8.73 9.62 -6.72
CA LEU A 173 8.13 9.00 -7.89
C LEU A 173 7.99 9.99 -9.04
N SER A 174 7.68 11.26 -8.75
CA SER A 174 7.64 12.35 -9.73
C SER A 174 9.00 12.63 -10.36
N ASN A 175 10.10 12.41 -9.63
CA ASN A 175 11.46 12.45 -10.18
C ASN A 175 11.82 11.19 -11.01
N GLY A 176 10.92 10.22 -11.07
CA GLY A 176 11.10 8.95 -11.77
C GLY A 176 11.91 7.92 -10.98
N ASP A 177 12.23 8.18 -9.72
CA ASP A 177 12.90 7.23 -8.84
C ASP A 177 11.86 6.27 -8.23
N GLY A 178 12.18 4.98 -8.14
CA GLY A 178 11.29 3.96 -7.58
C GLY A 178 10.08 3.59 -8.43
N VAL A 179 9.88 4.19 -9.61
CA VAL A 179 8.72 3.91 -10.48
C VAL A 179 8.81 2.54 -11.18
N THR A 180 10.02 2.05 -11.40
CA THR A 180 10.32 0.78 -12.08
C THR A 180 11.44 0.03 -11.37
N GLU A 181 11.56 -1.27 -11.63
CA GLU A 181 12.61 -2.12 -11.07
C GLU A 181 14.03 -1.60 -11.36
N ASN A 182 14.29 -1.13 -12.59
CA ASN A 182 15.58 -0.55 -12.99
C ASN A 182 15.87 0.83 -12.39
N LYS A 183 14.86 1.49 -11.81
CA LYS A 183 15.00 2.78 -11.10
C LYS A 183 14.70 2.62 -9.61
N ALA A 184 14.77 1.41 -9.07
CA ALA A 184 14.48 1.16 -7.66
C ALA A 184 15.38 2.00 -6.74
N ILE A 185 14.77 2.65 -5.73
CA ILE A 185 15.54 3.30 -4.66
C ILE A 185 16.22 2.24 -3.78
N LYS A 186 17.19 2.64 -2.97
CA LYS A 186 17.96 1.72 -2.13
C LYS A 186 17.70 2.00 -0.66
N LEU A 187 17.36 0.95 0.09
CA LEU A 187 17.45 0.95 1.53
C LEU A 187 18.85 0.44 1.90
N ILE A 188 19.74 1.37 2.20
CA ILE A 188 21.12 1.08 2.61
C ILE A 188 21.09 0.59 4.05
N ILE A 189 21.72 -0.55 4.32
CA ILE A 189 21.83 -1.17 5.63
C ILE A 189 23.29 -1.10 6.05
N ASP A 190 23.60 -0.12 6.90
CA ASP A 190 24.93 0.14 7.44
C ASP A 190 25.15 -0.64 8.74
N ALA A 191 25.05 -1.96 8.60
CA ALA A 191 25.37 -2.89 9.67
C ALA A 191 26.89 -2.94 9.86
N HIS A 192 27.48 -1.87 10.42
CA HIS A 192 28.76 -2.05 11.10
C HIS A 192 28.58 -3.21 12.06
N GLN A 193 29.46 -4.21 11.96
CA GLN A 193 29.41 -5.38 12.82
C GLN A 193 29.31 -4.87 14.26
N PHE A 194 28.11 -4.89 14.83
CA PHE A 194 27.93 -4.79 16.25
C PHE A 194 28.76 -5.95 16.77
N HIS A 195 29.96 -5.66 17.27
CA HIS A 195 30.64 -6.59 18.14
C HIS A 195 29.65 -6.83 19.25
N PRO A 196 29.10 -8.05 19.39
CA PRO A 196 28.33 -8.34 20.58
C PRO A 196 29.32 -8.07 21.71
N HIS A 197 29.07 -7.04 22.51
CA HIS A 197 29.75 -6.91 23.77
C HIS A 197 29.52 -8.23 24.46
N HIS A 198 30.59 -9.03 24.54
CA HIS A 198 30.59 -10.26 25.30
C HIS A 198 29.94 -9.92 26.65
N PRO A 199 28.87 -10.60 27.05
CA PRO A 199 28.42 -10.47 28.42
C PRO A 199 29.64 -10.78 29.27
N HIS A 200 30.08 -9.79 30.05
CA HIS A 200 31.17 -9.97 31.00
C HIS A 200 30.90 -11.26 31.75
N SER A 201 31.83 -12.21 31.62
CA SER A 201 31.84 -13.44 32.40
C SER A 201 31.63 -13.05 33.86
N PRO A 202 30.62 -13.56 34.57
CA PRO A 202 30.46 -13.26 35.98
C PRO A 202 31.70 -13.77 36.69
N CYS A 203 32.38 -12.90 37.41
CA CYS A 203 33.46 -13.29 38.31
C CYS A 203 32.92 -14.35 39.28
N ASP A 204 33.57 -15.52 39.31
CA ASP A 204 33.41 -16.51 40.37
C ASP A 204 33.60 -15.86 41.75
N PRO A 205 32.62 -15.91 42.65
CA PRO A 205 32.87 -15.63 44.06
C PRO A 205 33.29 -16.94 44.74
N HIS A 206 34.58 -17.07 45.03
CA HIS A 206 35.08 -18.11 45.93
C HIS A 206 34.40 -18.01 47.31
N HIS A 207 33.90 -19.17 47.75
CA HIS A 207 33.36 -19.50 49.06
C HIS A 207 34.17 -18.97 50.25
N HIS A 208 33.47 -18.50 51.28
CA HIS A 208 33.73 -18.95 52.66
C HIS A 208 32.43 -19.06 53.46
N HIS A 209 32.28 -20.22 54.11
CA HIS A 209 31.20 -20.65 54.98
C HIS A 209 31.01 -19.77 56.22
N HIS A 210 29.75 -19.53 56.61
CA HIS A 210 29.24 -19.83 57.97
C HIS A 210 27.70 -19.75 58.05
N ILE A 211 27.09 -20.81 58.57
CA ILE A 211 25.68 -20.97 59.00
C ILE A 211 25.73 -21.17 60.54
N PRO A 212 24.83 -20.58 61.38
CA PRO A 212 23.47 -21.11 61.70
C PRO A 212 22.35 -20.04 61.77
N SER A 213 21.21 -20.21 61.06
CA SER A 213 19.90 -20.78 61.50
C SER A 213 19.14 -20.00 62.63
N PRO A 214 17.81 -20.11 62.76
CA PRO A 214 16.74 -19.83 61.78
C PRO A 214 15.63 -18.93 62.39
N CYS A 215 14.86 -18.18 61.60
CA CYS A 215 13.55 -17.62 62.00
C CYS A 215 12.68 -17.32 60.77
N THR A 216 11.71 -18.20 60.50
CA THR A 216 10.44 -17.87 59.80
C THR A 216 9.57 -17.01 60.75
N PRO A 217 8.64 -16.14 60.27
CA PRO A 217 7.50 -16.58 59.47
C PRO A 217 6.90 -15.59 58.45
N SER A 218 5.93 -16.12 57.68
CA SER A 218 4.71 -15.47 57.11
C SER A 218 4.78 -14.65 55.80
N ARG A 219 4.20 -15.26 54.74
CA ARG A 219 3.39 -14.64 53.64
C ARG A 219 2.19 -13.86 54.22
N PRO A 220 1.38 -13.05 53.48
CA PRO A 220 1.11 -13.00 52.02
C PRO A 220 1.15 -11.54 51.46
N GLY A 221 1.04 -11.22 50.16
CA GLY A 221 0.03 -11.63 49.19
C GLY A 221 0.08 -10.69 47.98
N THR A 222 -0.11 -11.28 46.80
CA THR A 222 -0.23 -10.60 45.51
C THR A 222 -1.71 -10.28 45.27
N PRO A 223 -2.10 -9.07 44.83
CA PRO A 223 -3.38 -8.87 44.17
C PRO A 223 -3.21 -9.00 42.66
N ALA A 224 -3.87 -10.00 42.10
CA ALA A 224 -4.11 -10.15 40.66
C ALA A 224 -5.11 -9.08 40.20
N PHE A 225 -4.81 -8.42 39.09
CA PHE A 225 -5.77 -7.58 38.37
C PHE A 225 -6.66 -8.46 37.47
N PRO A 226 -8.00 -8.29 37.50
CA PRO A 226 -8.89 -9.09 36.68
C PRO A 226 -8.95 -8.56 35.23
N ILE A 227 -8.89 -9.51 34.30
CA ILE A 227 -9.18 -9.38 32.87
C ILE A 227 -10.71 -9.32 32.70
N PRO A 228 -11.27 -8.34 31.96
CA PRO A 228 -12.67 -8.38 31.54
C PRO A 228 -12.81 -8.76 30.04
N HIS A 229 -13.50 -9.86 29.78
CA HIS A 229 -14.15 -10.22 28.51
C HIS A 229 -15.38 -11.09 28.84
N PRO A 230 -16.33 -11.29 27.93
CA PRO A 230 -17.03 -10.34 27.07
C PRO A 230 -18.56 -10.51 27.24
N HIS A 231 -19.34 -9.42 27.11
CA HIS A 231 -20.80 -9.55 26.98
C HIS A 231 -21.21 -9.67 25.51
N HIS A 232 -21.57 -10.88 25.12
CA HIS A 232 -22.38 -11.18 23.96
C HIS A 232 -23.86 -11.29 24.36
N SER A 233 -24.73 -11.01 23.38
CA SER A 233 -26.16 -11.40 23.25
C SER A 233 -27.16 -10.41 23.88
N CYS A 234 -28.31 -10.04 23.29
CA CYS A 234 -28.99 -10.33 22.01
C CYS A 234 -30.26 -9.38 21.99
N PRO A 235 -31.33 -9.57 21.18
CA PRO A 235 -31.70 -8.70 20.07
C PRO A 235 -33.03 -7.93 20.28
N LEU A 236 -33.40 -7.09 19.32
CA LEU A 236 -34.77 -6.90 18.79
C LEU A 236 -34.68 -6.27 17.39
#